data_AF-A0A945YX97-F1
#
_entry.id   AF-A0A945YX97-F1
#
_cell.length_a   1.000
_cell.length_b   1.000
_cell.length_c   1.000
_cell.angle_alpha   90.00
_cell.angle_beta   90.00
_cell.angle_gamma   90.00
#
_symmetry.space_group_name_H-M   'P 1'
#
loop_
_entity.id
_entity.type
_entity.pdbx_description
1 polymer ?
#
loop_
_entity_poly.entity_id
_entity_poly.type
_entity_poly.pdbx_seq_one_letter_code
_entity_poly.pdbx_strand_id
1 'polypeptide(L)'
;IIRRRTIFLLNRAEERAHILEGLRIALENIDEVIKLIKASKTVEDARASLVSRFSLSERQANAILEMRLQRLTNLEQSKIEEEYKKVCENIREYKDILANENLVLDIIREDLHEIKEKYGDERKTEIVADIGEFNMEDLISEEDVTVIITHEGYIKRLPLTTYRKQHRGGKGVTGAGMKEGDFVEDLFIASTHDYILFFTDMGKVYWQKVYDIPNASRIAKGRAIVNLLELGKDENVTSTIPVRKFDDRQLVMATKNGIIKKTVLSAFGRPKKGGIISILLDDGDKLIGVKLTQGGQEIVLGTENGNAIRFSEDDVRCMGRATRGVKGIGLKGDDKVKGIVVVDKNATLLTVCENGFGKRTDYN
;
A
#
# COMPACT_ATOMS: atom_id res chain seq x y z
N ILE A 1 2.28 -2.65 40.10
CA ILE A 1 1.31 -2.94 41.18
C ILE A 1 1.79 -4.10 42.06
N ILE A 2 2.13 -5.25 41.47
CA ILE A 2 2.63 -6.45 42.18
C ILE A 2 3.76 -6.13 43.16
N ARG A 3 4.83 -5.44 42.74
CA ARG A 3 5.92 -5.04 43.65
C ARG A 3 5.43 -4.25 44.88
N ARG A 4 4.52 -3.28 44.70
CA ARG A 4 3.97 -2.48 45.82
C ARG A 4 3.13 -3.35 46.77
N ARG A 5 2.36 -4.31 46.23
CA ARG A 5 1.60 -5.31 47.01
C ARG A 5 2.55 -6.20 47.81
N THR A 6 3.60 -6.73 47.17
CA THR A 6 4.59 -7.61 47.81
C THR A 6 5.36 -6.88 48.91
N ILE A 7 5.76 -5.61 48.70
CA ILE A 7 6.38 -4.78 49.76
C ILE A 7 5.43 -4.59 50.95
N PHE A 8 4.15 -4.32 50.69
CA PHE A 8 3.16 -4.18 51.76
C PHE A 8 2.98 -5.48 52.57
N LEU A 9 2.90 -6.62 51.88
CA LEU A 9 2.81 -7.94 52.53
C LEU A 9 4.07 -8.29 53.31
N LEU A 10 5.25 -7.97 52.76
CA LEU A 10 6.54 -8.17 53.41
C LEU A 10 6.61 -7.37 54.72
N ASN A 11 6.31 -6.07 54.69
CA ASN A 11 6.32 -5.24 55.88
C ASN A 11 5.38 -5.79 56.97
N ARG A 12 4.16 -6.21 56.59
CA ARG A 12 3.20 -6.79 57.53
C ARG A 12 3.67 -8.14 58.11
N ALA A 13 4.32 -8.96 57.29
CA ALA A 13 4.89 -10.23 57.71
C ALA A 13 6.08 -10.03 58.67
N GLU A 14 6.97 -9.08 58.38
CA GLU A 14 8.10 -8.73 59.25
C GLU A 14 7.64 -8.17 60.61
N GLU A 15 6.63 -7.29 60.63
CA GLU A 15 6.03 -6.83 61.87
C GLU A 15 5.42 -7.98 62.69
N ARG A 16 4.76 -8.94 62.02
CA ARG A 16 4.15 -10.09 62.67
C ARG A 16 5.21 -11.06 63.22
N ALA A 17 6.26 -11.34 62.44
CA ALA A 17 7.39 -12.17 62.85
C ALA A 17 8.08 -11.59 64.08
N HIS A 18 8.31 -10.27 64.10
CA HIS A 18 8.90 -9.58 65.24
C HIS A 18 8.07 -9.74 66.52
N ILE A 19 6.74 -9.63 66.46
CA ILE A 19 5.89 -9.89 67.63
C ILE A 19 5.93 -11.36 68.06
N LEU A 20 5.86 -12.30 67.11
CA LEU A 20 5.91 -13.73 67.40
C LEU A 20 7.25 -14.16 68.01
N GLU A 21 8.36 -13.58 67.58
CA GLU A 21 9.69 -13.79 68.16
C GLU A 21 9.74 -13.37 69.64
N GLY A 22 9.19 -12.20 69.97
CA GLY A 22 9.09 -11.75 71.36
C GLY A 22 8.22 -12.68 72.22
N LEU A 23 7.10 -13.16 71.67
CA LEU A 23 6.24 -14.14 72.35
C LEU A 23 6.93 -15.48 72.56
N ARG A 24 7.72 -15.95 71.59
CA ARG A 24 8.51 -17.18 71.73
C ARG A 24 9.55 -17.07 72.84
N ILE A 25 10.35 -16.00 72.85
CA ILE A 25 11.35 -15.74 73.89
C ILE A 25 10.69 -15.71 75.28
N ALA A 26 9.51 -15.09 75.38
CA ALA A 26 8.75 -15.03 76.62
C ALA A 26 8.19 -16.39 77.06
N LEU A 27 7.75 -17.23 76.13
CA LEU A 27 7.23 -18.57 76.42
C LEU A 27 8.34 -19.55 76.83
N GLU A 28 9.54 -19.43 76.25
CA GLU A 28 10.72 -20.22 76.64
C GLU A 28 11.22 -19.87 78.05
N ASN A 29 11.04 -18.61 78.49
CA ASN A 29 11.52 -18.10 79.79
C ASN A 29 10.36 -17.68 80.72
N ILE A 30 9.24 -18.39 80.68
CA ILE A 30 7.97 -17.94 81.27
C ILE A 30 8.05 -17.68 82.79
N ASP A 31 8.77 -18.52 83.53
CA ASP A 31 8.88 -18.38 84.99
C ASP A 31 9.62 -17.10 85.39
N GLU A 32 10.65 -16.74 84.63
CA GLU A 32 11.44 -15.52 84.82
C GLU A 32 10.63 -14.27 84.44
N VAL A 33 9.87 -14.35 83.34
CA VAL A 33 8.95 -13.30 82.89
C VAL A 33 7.87 -13.05 83.95
N ILE A 34 7.24 -14.09 84.50
CA ILE A 34 6.21 -13.96 85.55
C ILE A 34 6.80 -13.35 86.84
N LYS A 35 7.99 -13.81 87.25
CA LYS A 35 8.67 -13.29 88.45
C LYS A 35 8.98 -11.80 88.30
N LEU A 36 9.43 -11.38 87.12
CA LEU A 36 9.74 -10.00 86.81
C LEU A 36 8.47 -9.14 86.81
N ILE A 37 7.39 -9.58 86.14
CA ILE A 37 6.12 -8.87 86.10
C ILE A 37 5.52 -8.71 87.51
N LYS A 38 5.61 -9.75 88.37
CA LYS A 38 5.12 -9.69 89.76
C LYS A 38 5.93 -8.77 90.67
N ALA A 39 7.21 -8.53 90.36
CA ALA A 39 8.08 -7.65 91.14
C ALA A 39 7.91 -6.16 90.77
N SER A 40 7.41 -5.87 89.58
CA SER A 40 7.15 -4.51 89.10
C SER A 40 5.90 -3.90 89.76
N LYS A 41 5.96 -2.59 90.07
CA LYS A 41 4.85 -1.85 90.71
C LYS A 41 3.82 -1.35 89.71
N THR A 42 4.24 -1.04 88.48
CA THR A 42 3.37 -0.55 87.41
C THR A 42 3.60 -1.33 86.11
N VAL A 43 2.65 -1.23 85.17
CA VAL A 43 2.75 -1.84 83.83
C VAL A 43 3.91 -1.25 83.04
N GLU A 44 4.21 0.03 83.23
CA GLU A 44 5.35 0.71 82.59
C GLU A 44 6.68 0.18 83.14
N ASP A 45 6.79 -0.04 84.45
CA ASP A 45 7.98 -0.65 85.06
C ASP A 45 8.21 -2.09 84.56
N ALA A 46 7.12 -2.85 84.38
CA ALA A 46 7.17 -4.22 83.85
C ALA A 46 7.64 -4.23 82.38
N ARG A 47 7.11 -3.30 81.56
CA ARG A 47 7.53 -3.11 80.16
C ARG A 47 9.02 -2.77 80.06
N ALA A 48 9.49 -1.77 80.81
CA ALA A 48 10.89 -1.35 80.79
C ALA A 48 11.84 -2.47 81.24
N SER A 49 11.42 -3.25 82.24
CA SER A 49 12.17 -4.40 82.74
C SER A 49 12.26 -5.55 81.73
N LEU A 50 11.18 -5.83 80.99
CA LEU A 50 11.18 -6.83 79.91
C LEU A 50 12.06 -6.42 78.72
N VAL A 51 12.00 -5.14 78.33
CA VAL A 51 12.86 -4.56 77.29
C VAL A 51 14.33 -4.68 77.66
N SER A 52 14.71 -4.26 78.88
CA SER A 52 16.11 -4.25 79.29
C SER A 52 16.69 -5.65 79.51
N ARG A 53 15.90 -6.61 80.01
CA ARG A 53 16.41 -7.93 80.41
C ARG A 53 16.45 -8.95 79.27
N PHE A 54 15.45 -8.92 78.39
CA PHE A 54 15.34 -9.86 77.26
C PHE A 54 15.66 -9.22 75.91
N SER A 55 16.20 -7.99 75.92
CA SER A 55 16.53 -7.21 74.72
C SER A 55 15.37 -7.10 73.72
N LEU A 56 14.15 -6.99 74.25
CA LEU A 56 12.91 -6.92 73.49
C LEU A 56 12.59 -5.48 73.11
N SER A 57 11.88 -5.29 72.00
CA SER A 57 11.29 -3.98 71.66
C SER A 57 10.07 -3.65 72.54
N GLU A 58 9.71 -2.38 72.62
CA GLU A 58 8.49 -1.95 73.33
C GLU A 58 7.22 -2.62 72.78
N ARG A 59 7.15 -2.84 71.46
CA ARG A 59 6.00 -3.52 70.81
C ARG A 59 5.92 -4.99 71.23
N GLN A 60 7.05 -5.69 71.32
CA GLN A 60 7.11 -7.08 71.81
C GLN A 60 6.73 -7.17 73.29
N ALA A 61 7.31 -6.28 74.13
CA ALA A 61 7.00 -6.24 75.55
C ALA A 61 5.51 -6.00 75.82
N ASN A 62 4.86 -5.11 75.07
CA ASN A 62 3.41 -4.92 75.13
C ASN A 62 2.62 -6.18 74.74
N ALA A 63 3.01 -6.84 73.66
CA ALA A 63 2.35 -8.08 73.23
C ALA A 63 2.47 -9.21 74.27
N ILE A 64 3.58 -9.27 75.01
CA ILE A 64 3.78 -10.22 76.11
C ILE A 64 2.89 -9.87 77.31
N LEU A 65 2.79 -8.59 77.68
CA LEU A 65 1.94 -8.14 78.79
C LEU A 65 0.45 -8.36 78.50
N GLU A 66 0.04 -8.28 77.23
CA GLU A 66 -1.34 -8.54 76.78
C GLU A 66 -1.65 -10.04 76.58
N MET A 67 -0.66 -10.91 76.82
CA MET A 67 -0.83 -12.35 76.67
C MET A 67 -1.83 -12.91 77.70
N ARG A 68 -2.71 -13.82 77.25
CA ARG A 68 -3.65 -14.55 78.11
C ARG A 68 -3.04 -15.87 78.57
N LEU A 69 -3.30 -16.27 79.82
CA LEU A 69 -2.76 -17.51 80.43
C LEU A 69 -3.05 -18.79 79.61
N GLN A 70 -4.14 -18.84 78.85
CA GLN A 70 -4.46 -19.98 77.97
C GLN A 70 -3.37 -20.26 76.91
N ARG A 71 -2.57 -19.25 76.53
CA ARG A 71 -1.47 -19.40 75.56
C ARG A 71 -0.29 -20.21 76.08
N LEU A 72 -0.27 -20.53 77.38
CA LEU A 72 0.76 -21.37 78.00
C LEU A 72 0.54 -22.86 77.76
N THR A 73 -0.61 -23.26 77.20
CA THR A 73 -0.84 -24.66 76.85
C THR A 73 0.08 -25.09 75.70
N ASN A 74 0.58 -26.33 75.75
CA ASN A 74 1.51 -26.86 74.73
C ASN A 74 0.95 -26.74 73.30
N LEU A 75 -0.36 -26.86 73.13
CA LEU A 75 -1.03 -26.72 71.83
C LEU A 75 -0.94 -25.28 71.30
N GLU A 76 -1.16 -24.28 72.15
CA GLU A 76 -1.10 -22.87 71.75
C GLU A 76 0.35 -22.42 71.51
N GLN A 77 1.31 -22.93 72.28
CA GLN A 77 2.74 -22.72 72.03
C GLN A 77 3.15 -23.30 70.66
N SER A 78 2.70 -24.51 70.35
CA SER A 78 2.99 -25.17 69.07
C SER A 78 2.38 -24.40 67.88
N LYS A 79 1.18 -23.82 68.05
CA LYS A 79 0.56 -22.96 67.03
C LYS A 79 1.34 -21.68 66.79
N ILE A 80 1.88 -21.05 67.84
CA ILE A 80 2.72 -19.85 67.71
C ILE A 80 4.02 -20.20 66.96
N GLU A 81 4.60 -21.37 67.24
CA GLU A 81 5.79 -21.85 66.54
C GLU A 81 5.52 -22.13 65.06
N GLU A 82 4.41 -22.81 64.74
CA GLU A 82 3.98 -23.01 63.36
C GLU A 82 3.67 -21.70 62.64
N GLU A 83 2.99 -20.76 63.31
CA GLU A 83 2.69 -19.44 62.74
C GLU A 83 3.99 -18.70 62.43
N TYR A 84 4.96 -18.69 63.35
CA TYR A 84 6.25 -18.07 63.14
C TYR A 84 6.99 -18.68 61.94
N LYS A 85 7.05 -20.01 61.85
CA LYS A 85 7.69 -20.71 60.72
C LYS A 85 7.07 -20.31 59.38
N LYS A 86 5.73 -20.34 59.28
CA LYS A 86 5.01 -19.92 58.06
C LYS A 86 5.26 -18.46 57.71
N VAL A 87 5.29 -17.57 58.69
CA VAL A 87 5.58 -16.15 58.46
C VAL A 87 7.03 -15.96 57.98
N CYS A 88 8.00 -16.69 58.53
CA CYS A 88 9.38 -16.66 58.06
C CYS A 88 9.53 -17.19 56.62
N GLU A 89 8.80 -18.26 56.26
CA GLU A 89 8.74 -18.76 54.88
C GLU A 89 8.19 -17.69 53.93
N ASN A 90 7.06 -17.08 54.28
CA ASN A 90 6.48 -15.99 53.48
C ASN A 90 7.44 -14.80 53.33
N ILE A 91 8.16 -14.41 54.40
CA ILE A 91 9.15 -13.32 54.32
C ILE A 91 10.26 -13.66 53.32
N ARG A 92 10.75 -14.90 53.31
CA ARG A 92 11.78 -15.36 52.35
C ARG A 92 11.24 -15.27 50.93
N GLU A 93 10.06 -15.83 50.69
CA GLU A 93 9.40 -15.82 49.39
C GLU A 93 9.18 -14.38 48.88
N TYR A 94 8.67 -13.48 49.72
CA TYR A 94 8.48 -12.07 49.33
C TYR A 94 9.80 -11.35 49.04
N LYS A 95 10.88 -11.65 49.78
CA LYS A 95 12.21 -11.10 49.50
C LYS A 95 12.77 -11.63 48.18
N ASP A 96 12.59 -12.91 47.90
CA ASP A 96 13.03 -13.54 46.64
C ASP A 96 12.28 -12.96 45.44
N ILE A 97 10.95 -12.77 45.55
CA ILE A 97 10.13 -12.11 44.52
C ILE A 97 10.57 -10.67 44.27
N LEU A 98 10.97 -9.93 45.31
CA LEU A 98 11.43 -8.54 45.15
C LEU A 98 12.86 -8.44 44.59
N ALA A 99 13.69 -9.46 44.82
CA ALA A 99 15.07 -9.52 44.35
C ALA A 99 15.19 -9.99 42.89
N ASN A 100 14.31 -10.91 42.44
CA ASN A 100 14.37 -11.49 41.11
C ASN A 100 13.22 -11.01 40.21
N GLU A 101 13.56 -10.25 39.18
CA GLU A 101 12.59 -9.73 38.22
C GLU A 101 11.87 -10.83 37.42
N ASN A 102 12.52 -11.97 37.17
CA ASN A 102 11.91 -13.09 36.44
C ASN A 102 10.74 -13.70 37.21
N LEU A 103 10.83 -13.80 38.55
CA LEU A 103 9.73 -14.29 39.37
C LEU A 103 8.52 -13.35 39.30
N VAL A 104 8.74 -12.04 39.21
CA VAL A 104 7.66 -11.08 39.01
C VAL A 104 7.00 -11.27 37.64
N LEU A 105 7.78 -11.53 36.60
CA LEU A 105 7.25 -11.79 35.25
C LEU A 105 6.47 -13.11 35.19
N ASP A 106 6.92 -14.14 35.90
CA ASP A 106 6.20 -15.42 35.98
C ASP A 106 4.86 -15.24 36.70
N ILE A 107 4.80 -14.51 37.81
CA ILE A 107 3.54 -14.15 38.50
C ILE A 107 2.61 -13.37 37.55
N ILE A 108 3.14 -12.41 36.78
CA ILE A 108 2.33 -11.67 35.79
C ILE A 108 1.78 -12.61 34.72
N ARG A 109 2.58 -13.57 34.26
CA ARG A 109 2.17 -14.55 33.25
C ARG A 109 1.03 -15.41 33.77
N GLU A 110 1.15 -15.92 34.99
CA GLU A 110 0.11 -16.70 35.67
C GLU A 110 -1.17 -15.90 35.86
N ASP A 111 -1.08 -14.66 36.38
CA ASP A 111 -2.21 -13.75 36.53
C ASP A 111 -2.93 -13.51 35.18
N LEU A 112 -2.18 -13.30 34.08
CA LEU A 112 -2.74 -13.10 32.75
C LEU A 112 -3.44 -14.36 32.20
N HIS A 113 -2.89 -15.55 32.49
CA HIS A 113 -3.53 -16.81 32.13
C HIS A 113 -4.84 -17.02 32.90
N GLU A 114 -4.86 -16.77 34.22
CA GLU A 114 -6.07 -16.86 35.02
C GLU A 114 -7.15 -15.88 34.53
N ILE A 115 -6.77 -14.64 34.21
CA ILE A 115 -7.70 -13.64 33.65
C ILE A 115 -8.25 -14.12 32.31
N LYS A 116 -7.40 -14.67 31.44
CA LYS A 116 -7.82 -15.21 30.14
C LYS A 116 -8.80 -16.37 30.30
N GLU A 117 -8.56 -17.30 31.24
CA GLU A 117 -9.46 -18.43 31.47
C GLU A 117 -10.80 -18.00 32.08
N LYS A 118 -10.77 -17.03 33.00
CA LYS A 118 -11.96 -16.58 33.72
C LYS A 118 -12.84 -15.62 32.92
N TYR A 119 -12.24 -14.80 32.07
CA TYR A 119 -12.92 -13.71 31.36
C TYR A 119 -12.76 -13.76 29.84
N GLY A 120 -12.16 -14.82 29.29
CA GLY A 120 -12.02 -14.99 27.84
C GLY A 120 -13.35 -15.22 27.16
N ASP A 121 -13.64 -14.46 26.11
CA ASP A 121 -14.75 -14.69 25.19
C ASP A 121 -14.26 -14.86 23.75
N GLU A 122 -15.09 -15.50 22.92
CA GLU A 122 -14.81 -15.57 21.50
C GLU A 122 -15.01 -14.20 20.84
N ARG A 123 -14.21 -13.94 19.80
CA ARG A 123 -14.31 -12.71 19.05
C ARG A 123 -15.68 -12.64 18.35
N LYS A 124 -16.49 -11.66 18.73
CA LYS A 124 -17.82 -11.42 18.12
C LYS A 124 -17.77 -10.83 16.72
N THR A 125 -16.67 -10.19 16.36
CA THR A 125 -16.47 -9.53 15.06
C THR A 125 -15.52 -10.34 14.19
N GLU A 126 -15.79 -10.40 12.89
CA GLU A 126 -14.86 -10.98 11.93
C GLU A 126 -13.96 -9.87 11.38
N ILE A 127 -12.65 -10.11 11.30
CA ILE A 127 -11.75 -9.21 10.54
C ILE A 127 -11.79 -9.70 9.11
N VAL A 128 -12.65 -9.07 8.32
CA VAL A 128 -12.61 -9.24 6.87
C VAL A 128 -11.42 -8.44 6.36
N ALA A 129 -10.64 -9.03 5.43
CA ALA A 129 -9.61 -8.29 4.73
C ALA A 129 -10.23 -7.04 4.09
N ASP A 130 -9.49 -5.93 4.10
CA ASP A 130 -9.90 -4.69 3.44
C ASP A 130 -10.42 -5.04 2.04
N ILE A 131 -11.70 -4.77 1.78
CA ILE A 131 -12.23 -4.79 0.42
C ILE A 131 -11.51 -3.60 -0.19
N GLY A 132 -10.39 -3.88 -0.87
CA GLY A 132 -9.46 -2.85 -1.33
C GLY A 132 -10.23 -1.69 -1.96
N GLU A 133 -9.73 -0.46 -1.73
CA GLU A 133 -10.29 0.81 -2.21
C GLU A 133 -11.31 0.60 -3.33
N PHE A 134 -12.60 0.82 -3.07
CA PHE A 134 -13.65 0.84 -4.09
C PHE A 134 -13.10 1.63 -5.29
N ASN A 135 -12.68 0.92 -6.34
CA ASN A 135 -12.17 1.58 -7.52
C ASN A 135 -13.40 2.18 -8.19
N MET A 136 -13.41 3.49 -8.40
CA MET A 136 -14.51 4.14 -9.12
C MET A 136 -14.77 3.47 -10.48
N GLU A 137 -13.75 2.81 -11.04
CA GLU A 137 -13.83 1.96 -12.23
C GLU A 137 -14.85 0.81 -12.08
N ASP A 138 -14.97 0.16 -10.91
CA ASP A 138 -15.91 -0.96 -10.69
C ASP A 138 -17.39 -0.53 -10.72
N LEU A 139 -17.66 0.78 -10.57
CA LEU A 139 -19.01 1.36 -10.71
C LEU A 139 -19.36 1.68 -12.18
N ILE A 140 -18.39 1.61 -13.09
CA ILE A 140 -18.57 1.94 -14.50
C ILE A 140 -18.89 0.66 -15.27
N SER A 141 -19.95 0.68 -16.08
CA SER A 141 -20.29 -0.47 -16.92
C SER A 141 -19.26 -0.69 -18.03
N GLU A 142 -18.84 -1.94 -18.25
CA GLU A 142 -18.05 -2.32 -19.43
C GLU A 142 -18.96 -2.32 -20.67
N GLU A 143 -18.78 -1.31 -21.53
CA GLU A 143 -19.58 -1.12 -22.75
C GLU A 143 -18.67 -0.77 -23.92
N ASP A 144 -18.98 -1.30 -25.10
CA ASP A 144 -18.28 -0.91 -26.33
C ASP A 144 -18.78 0.45 -26.83
N VAL A 145 -17.84 1.38 -27.00
CA VAL A 145 -18.09 2.75 -27.46
C VAL A 145 -17.25 3.06 -28.69
N THR A 146 -17.74 4.00 -29.51
CA THR A 146 -16.96 4.62 -30.59
C THR A 146 -16.26 5.85 -30.03
N VAL A 147 -14.93 5.88 -30.15
CA VAL A 147 -14.12 7.05 -29.83
C VAL A 147 -13.82 7.78 -31.13
N ILE A 148 -14.00 9.10 -31.11
CA ILE A 148 -13.76 9.99 -32.25
C ILE A 148 -12.78 11.07 -31.81
N ILE A 149 -11.72 11.25 -32.60
CA ILE A 149 -10.73 12.31 -32.44
C ILE A 149 -10.73 13.16 -33.71
N THR A 150 -10.78 14.48 -33.54
CA THR A 150 -10.75 15.44 -34.64
C THR A 150 -9.36 16.01 -34.85
N HIS A 151 -9.10 16.57 -36.04
CA HIS A 151 -7.83 17.18 -36.40
C HIS A 151 -7.47 18.40 -35.51
N GLU A 152 -8.46 19.19 -35.04
CA GLU A 152 -8.21 20.23 -34.03
C GLU A 152 -7.90 19.65 -32.62
N GLY A 153 -7.87 18.33 -32.46
CA GLY A 153 -7.51 17.66 -31.20
C GLY A 153 -8.66 17.54 -30.20
N TYR A 154 -9.91 17.53 -30.66
CA TYR A 154 -11.06 17.25 -29.80
C TYR A 154 -11.35 15.75 -29.76
N ILE A 155 -11.62 15.22 -28.57
CA ILE A 155 -11.97 13.83 -28.35
C ILE A 155 -13.33 13.70 -27.66
N LYS A 156 -14.08 12.69 -28.09
CA LYS A 156 -15.36 12.29 -27.48
C LYS A 156 -15.61 10.80 -27.66
N ARG A 157 -16.46 10.25 -26.80
CA ARG A 157 -17.00 8.89 -26.96
C ARG A 157 -18.50 8.90 -27.17
N LEU A 158 -18.98 7.90 -27.87
CA LEU A 158 -20.38 7.68 -28.23
C LEU A 158 -20.74 6.20 -28.04
N PRO A 159 -21.91 5.85 -27.51
CA PRO A 159 -22.38 4.48 -27.51
C PRO A 159 -22.52 3.94 -28.95
N LEU A 160 -22.10 2.69 -29.20
CA LEU A 160 -22.20 2.06 -30.53
C LEU A 160 -23.62 2.03 -31.10
N THR A 161 -24.64 1.96 -30.24
CA THR A 161 -26.05 1.99 -30.62
C THR A 161 -26.43 3.21 -31.45
N THR A 162 -25.71 4.32 -31.29
CA THR A 162 -25.90 5.57 -32.04
C THR A 162 -25.58 5.43 -33.54
N TYR A 163 -24.74 4.46 -33.93
CA TYR A 163 -24.32 4.24 -35.31
C TYR A 163 -25.08 3.15 -36.06
N ARG A 164 -26.21 2.63 -35.51
CA ARG A 164 -27.00 1.58 -36.17
C ARG A 164 -27.33 1.96 -37.62
N LYS A 165 -26.91 1.08 -38.53
CA LYS A 165 -27.11 1.15 -39.98
C LYS A 165 -28.62 1.23 -40.27
N GLN A 166 -29.12 2.37 -40.76
CA GLN A 166 -30.46 2.42 -41.34
C GLN A 166 -30.45 1.71 -42.70
N HIS A 167 -31.31 0.71 -42.88
CA HIS A 167 -31.42 -0.12 -44.09
C HIS A 167 -31.99 0.59 -45.34
N ARG A 168 -32.12 1.91 -45.32
CA ARG A 168 -32.59 2.68 -46.48
C ARG A 168 -31.46 3.57 -46.98
N GLY A 169 -31.10 3.42 -48.25
CA GLY A 169 -30.10 4.21 -48.98
C GLY A 169 -30.49 5.68 -49.14
N GLY A 170 -30.72 6.37 -48.03
CA GLY A 170 -30.82 7.82 -47.98
C GLY A 170 -29.43 8.42 -48.19
N LYS A 171 -29.36 9.46 -49.03
CA LYS A 171 -28.18 10.32 -49.16
C LYS A 171 -27.67 10.71 -47.76
N GLY A 172 -26.46 10.24 -47.44
CA GLY A 172 -25.57 10.70 -46.39
C GLY A 172 -26.23 11.08 -45.07
N VAL A 173 -26.09 10.24 -44.04
CA VAL A 173 -26.26 10.67 -42.65
C VAL A 173 -25.28 11.82 -42.40
N THR A 174 -25.78 13.06 -42.32
CA THR A 174 -24.97 14.28 -42.26
C THR A 174 -23.91 14.13 -41.17
N GLY A 175 -22.64 14.33 -41.55
CA GLY A 175 -21.50 14.35 -40.63
C GLY A 175 -21.71 15.42 -39.55
N ALA A 176 -21.03 15.24 -38.42
CA ALA A 176 -21.07 16.12 -37.28
C ALA A 176 -21.10 17.62 -37.66
N GLY A 177 -21.82 18.44 -36.87
CA GLY A 177 -21.68 19.89 -36.90
C GLY A 177 -20.30 20.29 -36.39
N MET A 178 -19.28 19.99 -37.20
CA MET A 178 -17.92 20.42 -37.01
C MET A 178 -17.83 21.89 -37.39
N LYS A 179 -16.96 22.63 -36.70
CA LYS A 179 -16.58 23.98 -37.09
C LYS A 179 -16.01 23.91 -38.53
N GLU A 180 -16.20 24.94 -39.36
CA GLU A 180 -15.60 24.96 -40.70
C GLU A 180 -14.11 24.61 -40.63
N GLY A 181 -13.73 23.52 -41.31
CA GLY A 181 -12.34 23.04 -41.38
C GLY A 181 -11.92 21.94 -40.41
N ASP A 182 -12.73 21.59 -39.39
CA ASP A 182 -12.43 20.45 -38.50
C ASP A 182 -13.02 19.14 -39.06
N PHE A 183 -12.23 18.07 -39.06
CA PHE A 183 -12.62 16.76 -39.59
C PHE A 183 -12.19 15.62 -38.66
N VAL A 184 -12.81 14.46 -38.79
CA VAL A 184 -12.44 13.27 -38.02
C VAL A 184 -11.10 12.75 -38.52
N GLU A 185 -10.12 12.69 -37.64
CA GLU A 185 -8.78 12.13 -37.92
C GLU A 185 -8.72 10.65 -37.54
N ASP A 186 -9.12 10.32 -36.29
CA ASP A 186 -9.19 8.93 -35.81
C ASP A 186 -10.62 8.54 -35.42
N LEU A 187 -11.01 7.32 -35.79
CA LEU A 187 -12.25 6.69 -35.37
C LEU A 187 -12.01 5.21 -35.12
N PHE A 188 -12.27 4.75 -33.90
CA PHE A 188 -12.15 3.34 -33.52
C PHE A 188 -13.15 2.95 -32.44
N ILE A 189 -13.31 1.64 -32.28
CA ILE A 189 -14.16 1.04 -31.25
C ILE A 189 -13.25 0.60 -30.09
N ALA A 190 -13.66 0.91 -28.86
CA ALA A 190 -12.97 0.50 -27.64
C ALA A 190 -13.99 0.25 -26.51
N SER A 191 -13.62 -0.57 -25.54
CA SER A 191 -14.39 -0.73 -24.31
C SER A 191 -14.18 0.49 -23.40
N THR A 192 -15.17 0.84 -22.58
CA THR A 192 -15.06 1.89 -21.55
C THR A 192 -13.86 1.71 -20.62
N HIS A 193 -13.43 0.47 -20.38
CA HIS A 193 -12.31 0.13 -19.50
C HIS A 193 -10.96 0.10 -20.21
N ASP A 194 -10.94 0.19 -21.54
CA ASP A 194 -9.70 0.20 -22.30
C ASP A 194 -8.90 1.48 -22.00
N TYR A 195 -7.60 1.40 -22.23
CA TYR A 195 -6.73 2.57 -22.27
C TYR A 195 -6.57 3.06 -23.69
N ILE A 196 -6.46 4.37 -23.87
CA ILE A 196 -5.94 4.98 -25.09
C ILE A 196 -4.55 5.53 -24.77
N LEU A 197 -3.56 5.08 -25.52
CA LEU A 197 -2.20 5.61 -25.47
C LEU A 197 -2.08 6.79 -26.41
N PHE A 198 -1.65 7.93 -25.89
CA PHE A 198 -1.37 9.14 -26.66
C PHE A 198 0.13 9.34 -26.74
N PHE A 199 0.71 9.17 -27.92
CA PHE A 199 2.12 9.42 -28.18
C PHE A 199 2.31 10.85 -28.64
N THR A 200 3.37 11.49 -28.19
CA THR A 200 3.64 12.90 -28.49
C THR A 200 4.86 13.09 -29.37
N ASP A 201 4.95 14.23 -30.04
CA ASP A 201 6.09 14.59 -30.90
C ASP A 201 7.41 14.69 -30.13
N MET A 202 7.34 14.92 -28.82
CA MET A 202 8.47 14.91 -27.87
C MET A 202 8.86 13.50 -27.38
N GLY A 203 8.27 12.44 -27.92
CA GLY A 203 8.65 11.06 -27.59
C GLY A 203 8.19 10.61 -26.20
N LYS A 204 7.10 11.19 -25.68
CA LYS A 204 6.42 10.68 -24.49
C LYS A 204 5.16 9.90 -24.87
N VAL A 205 4.62 9.21 -23.88
CA VAL A 205 3.31 8.58 -23.96
C VAL A 205 2.51 8.88 -22.70
N TYR A 206 1.21 9.10 -22.91
CA TYR A 206 0.20 9.33 -21.89
C TYR A 206 -0.92 8.30 -22.04
N TRP A 207 -1.72 8.12 -20.98
CA TRP A 207 -2.82 7.18 -20.94
C TRP A 207 -4.10 7.91 -20.56
N GLN A 208 -5.20 7.60 -21.23
CA GLN A 208 -6.54 7.96 -20.80
C GLN A 208 -7.41 6.72 -20.78
N LYS A 209 -8.13 6.49 -19.68
CA LYS A 209 -9.21 5.51 -19.67
C LYS A 209 -10.36 6.00 -20.56
N VAL A 210 -10.95 5.09 -21.33
CA VAL A 210 -12.03 5.48 -22.26
C VAL A 210 -13.22 6.08 -21.52
N TYR A 211 -13.57 5.60 -20.32
CA TYR A 211 -14.72 6.12 -19.57
C TYR A 211 -14.58 7.61 -19.15
N ASP A 212 -13.36 8.09 -18.96
CA ASP A 212 -13.06 9.50 -18.60
C ASP A 212 -13.22 10.46 -19.79
N ILE A 213 -13.26 9.93 -21.00
CA ILE A 213 -13.55 10.71 -22.21
C ILE A 213 -15.01 11.15 -22.16
N PRO A 214 -15.33 12.42 -22.47
CA PRO A 214 -16.69 12.91 -22.42
C PRO A 214 -17.60 12.11 -23.35
N ASN A 215 -18.69 11.61 -22.78
CA ASN A 215 -19.81 11.08 -23.57
C ASN A 215 -20.58 12.27 -24.16
N ALA A 216 -20.61 12.38 -25.48
CA ALA A 216 -21.19 13.52 -26.15
C ALA A 216 -21.90 13.08 -27.44
N SER A 217 -22.91 13.84 -27.87
CA SER A 217 -23.64 13.52 -29.10
C SER A 217 -22.76 13.63 -30.35
N ARG A 218 -23.22 13.06 -31.47
CA ARG A 218 -22.48 13.08 -32.74
C ARG A 218 -22.18 14.50 -33.22
N ILE A 219 -23.01 15.48 -32.87
CA ILE A 219 -22.88 16.88 -33.28
C ILE A 219 -21.97 17.66 -32.31
N ALA A 220 -21.91 17.29 -31.03
CA ALA A 220 -21.11 17.99 -30.03
C ALA A 220 -19.60 17.90 -30.33
N LYS A 221 -18.83 18.94 -29.98
CA LYS A 221 -17.39 18.98 -30.26
C LYS A 221 -16.57 17.97 -29.42
N GLY A 222 -16.99 17.73 -28.18
CA GLY A 222 -16.18 16.97 -27.22
C GLY A 222 -15.27 17.88 -26.41
N ARG A 223 -14.17 17.34 -25.87
CA ARG A 223 -13.18 18.07 -25.07
C ARG A 223 -11.82 18.02 -25.76
N ALA A 224 -11.06 19.10 -25.68
CA ALA A 224 -9.70 19.13 -26.23
C ALA A 224 -8.79 18.15 -25.46
N ILE A 225 -7.98 17.38 -26.19
CA ILE A 225 -7.05 16.38 -25.62
C ILE A 225 -6.05 17.03 -24.66
N VAL A 226 -5.57 18.24 -24.99
CA VAL A 226 -4.68 19.04 -24.14
C VAL A 226 -5.26 19.35 -22.76
N ASN A 227 -6.59 19.30 -22.60
CA ASN A 227 -7.27 19.52 -21.32
C ASN A 227 -7.52 18.22 -20.54
N LEU A 228 -7.30 17.06 -21.17
CA LEU A 228 -7.43 15.74 -20.56
C LEU A 228 -6.06 15.22 -20.08
N LEU A 229 -5.00 15.57 -20.80
CA LEU A 229 -3.64 15.10 -20.55
C LEU A 229 -2.76 16.21 -19.98
N GLU A 230 -1.86 15.87 -19.06
CA GLU A 230 -0.84 16.79 -18.50
C GLU A 230 0.35 16.94 -19.47
N LEU A 231 0.09 17.51 -20.66
CA LEU A 231 1.11 17.71 -21.69
C LEU A 231 2.10 18.81 -21.32
N GLY A 232 3.34 18.66 -21.75
CA GLY A 232 4.34 19.72 -21.67
C GLY A 232 4.01 20.91 -22.59
N LYS A 233 4.75 22.02 -22.41
CA LYS A 233 4.63 23.19 -23.29
C LYS A 233 5.03 22.80 -24.72
N ASP A 234 4.21 23.17 -25.71
CA ASP A 234 4.42 22.91 -27.14
C ASP A 234 4.48 21.42 -27.53
N GLU A 235 3.97 20.53 -26.67
CA GLU A 235 3.91 19.08 -26.91
C GLU A 235 2.61 18.71 -27.63
N ASN A 236 2.72 18.05 -28.79
CA ASN A 236 1.58 17.69 -29.63
C ASN A 236 1.41 16.18 -29.74
N VAL A 237 0.17 15.70 -29.77
CA VAL A 237 -0.13 14.28 -29.98
C VAL A 237 0.09 13.91 -31.45
N THR A 238 0.77 12.80 -31.70
CA THR A 238 1.13 12.30 -33.03
C THR A 238 0.47 10.98 -33.39
N SER A 239 0.11 10.16 -32.39
CA SER A 239 -0.57 8.89 -32.63
C SER A 239 -1.38 8.48 -31.42
N THR A 240 -2.55 7.90 -31.69
CA THR A 240 -3.44 7.34 -30.67
C THR A 240 -3.61 5.84 -30.88
N ILE A 241 -3.38 5.04 -29.84
CA ILE A 241 -3.45 3.58 -29.91
C ILE A 241 -4.38 3.06 -28.81
N PRO A 242 -5.55 2.49 -29.15
CA PRO A 242 -6.41 1.83 -28.16
C PRO A 242 -5.79 0.50 -27.71
N VAL A 243 -5.80 0.26 -26.41
CA VAL A 243 -5.17 -0.89 -25.75
C VAL A 243 -6.08 -1.44 -24.66
N ARG A 244 -6.59 -2.65 -24.90
CA ARG A 244 -7.36 -3.42 -23.91
C ARG A 244 -6.47 -4.15 -22.90
N LYS A 245 -5.37 -4.73 -23.38
CA LYS A 245 -4.40 -5.48 -22.56
C LYS A 245 -2.99 -5.13 -22.98
N PHE A 246 -2.11 -5.00 -21.98
CA PHE A 246 -0.68 -4.78 -22.17
C PHE A 246 0.04 -6.12 -22.31
N ASP A 247 0.05 -6.63 -23.55
CA ASP A 247 0.58 -7.95 -23.90
C ASP A 247 1.91 -7.85 -24.68
N ASP A 248 2.28 -8.93 -25.37
CA ASP A 248 3.54 -9.07 -26.09
C ASP A 248 3.53 -8.42 -27.50
N ARG A 249 2.42 -7.79 -27.91
CA ARG A 249 2.39 -6.98 -29.13
C ARG A 249 3.42 -5.86 -29.06
N GLN A 250 3.78 -5.34 -30.23
CA GLN A 250 4.92 -4.43 -30.36
C GLN A 250 4.45 -3.06 -30.85
N LEU A 251 5.02 -2.01 -30.28
CA LEU A 251 4.84 -0.64 -30.75
C LEU A 251 6.06 -0.25 -31.57
N VAL A 252 5.83 0.02 -32.85
CA VAL A 252 6.83 0.50 -33.80
C VAL A 252 6.69 2.00 -33.94
N MET A 253 7.74 2.72 -33.57
CA MET A 253 7.83 4.17 -33.52
C MET A 253 8.80 4.64 -34.59
N ALA A 254 8.45 5.68 -35.33
CA ALA A 254 9.35 6.33 -36.28
C ALA A 254 9.54 7.80 -35.94
N THR A 255 10.75 8.31 -36.16
CA THR A 255 11.10 9.71 -35.96
C THR A 255 11.33 10.43 -37.28
N LYS A 256 11.31 11.77 -37.24
CA LYS A 256 11.52 12.67 -38.38
C LYS A 256 12.88 12.43 -39.02
N ASN A 257 13.91 12.15 -38.23
CA ASN A 257 15.28 11.92 -38.70
C ASN A 257 15.53 10.46 -39.16
N GLY A 258 14.49 9.64 -39.29
CA GLY A 258 14.60 8.28 -39.83
C GLY A 258 15.07 7.23 -38.83
N ILE A 259 14.95 7.51 -37.53
CA ILE A 259 15.15 6.52 -36.48
C ILE A 259 13.86 5.72 -36.31
N ILE A 260 14.00 4.40 -36.23
CA ILE A 260 12.91 3.48 -35.92
C ILE A 260 13.20 2.75 -34.61
N LYS A 261 12.15 2.53 -33.84
CA LYS A 261 12.25 1.77 -32.60
C LYS A 261 11.06 0.86 -32.40
N LYS A 262 11.34 -0.32 -31.88
CA LYS A 262 10.35 -1.30 -31.49
C LYS A 262 10.41 -1.54 -29.98
N THR A 263 9.27 -1.46 -29.30
CA THR A 263 9.16 -1.74 -27.87
C THR A 263 7.90 -2.55 -27.58
N VAL A 264 8.01 -3.54 -26.70
CA VAL A 264 6.87 -4.37 -26.28
C VAL A 264 5.80 -3.54 -25.56
N LEU A 265 4.54 -3.85 -25.84
CA LEU A 265 3.39 -3.14 -25.29
C LEU A 265 3.28 -3.30 -23.77
N SER A 266 3.65 -4.47 -23.24
CA SER A 266 3.74 -4.74 -21.80
C SER A 266 4.63 -3.74 -21.03
N ALA A 267 5.61 -3.10 -21.69
CA ALA A 267 6.46 -2.07 -21.08
C ALA A 267 5.69 -0.78 -20.70
N PHE A 268 4.46 -0.62 -21.19
CA PHE A 268 3.56 0.51 -20.95
C PHE A 268 2.43 0.17 -19.96
N GLY A 269 2.45 -1.02 -19.33
CA GLY A 269 1.41 -1.48 -18.41
C GLY A 269 1.37 -0.83 -17.03
N ARG A 270 2.17 0.22 -16.78
CA ARG A 270 2.16 1.00 -15.53
C ARG A 270 1.91 2.48 -15.84
N PRO A 271 0.64 2.90 -15.96
CA PRO A 271 0.27 4.27 -16.28
C PRO A 271 0.77 5.28 -15.24
N LYS A 272 1.15 6.48 -15.70
CA LYS A 272 1.51 7.62 -14.84
C LYS A 272 0.87 8.89 -15.40
N LYS A 273 0.31 9.74 -14.53
CA LYS A 273 -0.38 10.99 -14.94
C LYS A 273 0.51 11.93 -15.77
N GLY A 274 1.73 12.19 -15.32
CA GLY A 274 2.70 13.04 -16.03
C GLY A 274 3.34 12.42 -17.28
N GLY A 275 2.82 11.27 -17.76
CA GLY A 275 3.38 10.53 -18.88
C GLY A 275 4.71 9.86 -18.58
N ILE A 276 5.22 9.11 -19.55
CA ILE A 276 6.54 8.47 -19.50
C ILE A 276 7.27 8.65 -20.84
N ILE A 277 8.59 8.55 -20.84
CA ILE A 277 9.39 8.53 -22.08
C ILE A 277 9.07 7.25 -22.86
N SER A 278 8.56 7.40 -24.09
CA SER A 278 8.33 6.31 -25.03
C SER A 278 9.53 6.09 -25.94
N ILE A 279 10.27 7.15 -26.30
CA ILE A 279 11.52 7.15 -27.10
C ILE A 279 12.43 8.33 -26.73
N LEU A 280 13.74 8.10 -26.72
CA LEU A 280 14.72 9.19 -26.61
C LEU A 280 14.96 9.77 -27.99
N LEU A 281 14.70 11.07 -28.13
CA LEU A 281 14.88 11.81 -29.37
C LEU A 281 16.23 12.55 -29.33
N ASP A 282 16.89 12.64 -30.49
CA ASP A 282 18.06 13.50 -30.67
C ASP A 282 17.61 14.97 -30.80
N ASP A 283 18.55 15.90 -30.65
CA ASP A 283 18.27 17.33 -30.78
C ASP A 283 17.63 17.67 -32.15
N GLY A 284 16.46 18.30 -32.11
CA GLY A 284 15.68 18.67 -33.29
C GLY A 284 14.90 17.53 -33.97
N ASP A 285 14.99 16.30 -33.43
CA ASP A 285 14.17 15.18 -33.88
C ASP A 285 12.77 15.24 -33.25
N LYS A 286 11.80 14.59 -33.91
CA LYS A 286 10.41 14.48 -33.44
C LYS A 286 9.88 13.09 -33.74
N LEU A 287 9.06 12.55 -32.86
CA LEU A 287 8.28 11.36 -33.17
C LEU A 287 7.24 11.72 -34.23
N ILE A 288 7.18 10.97 -35.35
CA ILE A 288 6.22 11.24 -36.43
C ILE A 288 5.01 10.31 -36.40
N GLY A 289 5.15 9.15 -35.77
CA GLY A 289 4.04 8.21 -35.69
C GLY A 289 4.41 6.91 -35.01
N VAL A 290 3.37 6.24 -34.51
CA VAL A 290 3.46 4.95 -33.84
C VAL A 290 2.43 4.00 -34.43
N LYS A 291 2.83 2.75 -34.64
CA LYS A 291 1.95 1.67 -35.10
C LYS A 291 2.07 0.47 -34.17
N LEU A 292 0.93 -0.17 -33.91
CA LEU A 292 0.86 -1.42 -33.17
C LEU A 292 0.99 -2.59 -34.15
N THR A 293 1.91 -3.52 -33.86
CA THR A 293 2.19 -4.69 -34.68
C THR A 293 2.13 -5.97 -33.85
N GLN A 294 1.91 -7.10 -34.53
CA GLN A 294 1.81 -8.43 -33.92
C GLN A 294 3.05 -9.30 -34.13
N GLY A 295 4.09 -8.80 -34.81
CA GLY A 295 5.26 -9.59 -35.21
C GLY A 295 5.16 -10.07 -36.66
N GLY A 296 6.30 -10.17 -37.35
CA GLY A 296 6.39 -10.65 -38.73
C GLY A 296 5.75 -9.73 -39.79
N GLN A 297 5.41 -8.48 -39.44
CA GLN A 297 4.87 -7.51 -40.38
C GLN A 297 5.98 -6.66 -41.00
N GLU A 298 5.74 -6.13 -42.19
CA GLU A 298 6.67 -5.21 -42.84
C GLU A 298 6.24 -3.76 -42.59
N ILE A 299 7.24 -2.88 -42.52
CA ILE A 299 7.06 -1.46 -42.27
C ILE A 299 7.54 -0.67 -43.47
N VAL A 300 6.77 0.34 -43.86
CA VAL A 300 7.14 1.32 -44.86
C VAL A 300 7.34 2.68 -44.20
N LEU A 301 8.50 3.29 -44.42
CA LEU A 301 8.75 4.70 -44.09
C LEU A 301 8.78 5.50 -45.38
N GLY A 302 8.00 6.58 -45.43
CA GLY A 302 7.97 7.53 -46.54
C GLY A 302 8.55 8.88 -46.15
N THR A 303 9.32 9.49 -47.05
CA THR A 303 9.97 10.79 -46.85
C THR A 303 9.26 11.92 -47.60
N GLU A 304 9.57 13.17 -47.23
CA GLU A 304 9.04 14.36 -47.88
C GLU A 304 9.43 14.45 -49.36
N ASN A 305 10.65 14.05 -49.71
CA ASN A 305 11.11 14.05 -51.10
C ASN A 305 10.65 12.82 -51.92
N GLY A 306 9.71 12.03 -51.39
CA GLY A 306 9.12 10.90 -52.09
C GLY A 306 9.96 9.62 -52.10
N ASN A 307 11.02 9.55 -51.28
CA ASN A 307 11.73 8.30 -51.06
C ASN A 307 10.91 7.41 -50.13
N ALA A 308 11.03 6.09 -50.30
CA ALA A 308 10.43 5.14 -49.38
C ALA A 308 11.38 3.96 -49.16
N ILE A 309 11.35 3.39 -47.96
CA ILE A 309 11.99 2.13 -47.64
C ILE A 309 10.95 1.17 -47.07
N ARG A 310 11.06 -0.11 -47.44
CA ARG A 310 10.27 -1.22 -46.90
C ARG A 310 11.22 -2.25 -46.32
N PHE A 311 10.94 -2.72 -45.12
CA PHE A 311 11.75 -3.74 -44.44
C PHE A 311 10.89 -4.54 -43.45
N SER A 312 11.37 -5.71 -43.05
CA SER A 312 10.70 -6.53 -42.04
C SER A 312 10.88 -5.90 -40.66
N GLU A 313 9.82 -5.88 -39.85
CA GLU A 313 9.95 -5.40 -38.47
C GLU A 313 10.92 -6.26 -37.64
N ASP A 314 11.18 -7.51 -38.06
CA ASP A 314 12.11 -8.43 -37.39
C ASP A 314 13.56 -7.98 -37.51
N ASP A 315 13.90 -7.18 -38.54
CA ASP A 315 15.22 -6.55 -38.68
C ASP A 315 15.44 -5.46 -37.62
N VAL A 316 14.37 -4.99 -36.98
CA VAL A 316 14.42 -4.02 -35.88
C VAL A 316 14.32 -4.76 -34.55
N ARG A 317 15.43 -4.80 -33.81
CA ARG A 317 15.43 -5.41 -32.46
C ARG A 317 14.45 -4.68 -31.51
N CYS A 318 13.76 -5.46 -30.67
CA CYS A 318 12.95 -4.91 -29.59
C CYS A 318 13.86 -4.32 -28.49
N MET A 319 13.55 -3.11 -28.03
CA MET A 319 14.34 -2.35 -27.05
C MET A 319 13.46 -1.76 -25.96
N GLY A 320 14.08 -1.40 -24.83
CA GLY A 320 13.41 -0.71 -23.74
C GLY A 320 12.90 0.69 -24.12
N ARG A 321 11.95 1.22 -23.33
CA ARG A 321 11.29 2.50 -23.62
C ARG A 321 12.25 3.69 -23.68
N ALA A 322 13.12 3.87 -22.69
CA ALA A 322 14.06 4.99 -22.63
C ALA A 322 15.34 4.72 -23.46
N THR A 323 15.16 4.36 -24.73
CA THR A 323 16.25 4.15 -25.69
C THR A 323 15.97 4.89 -27.00
N ARG A 324 17.04 5.18 -27.75
CA ARG A 324 17.02 5.95 -28.99
C ARG A 324 16.38 5.20 -30.15
N GLY A 325 16.70 3.91 -30.33
CA GLY A 325 16.31 3.13 -31.51
C GLY A 325 17.48 2.86 -32.46
N VAL A 326 17.16 2.39 -33.67
CA VAL A 326 18.11 2.12 -34.76
C VAL A 326 17.74 2.92 -36.00
N LYS A 327 18.66 3.04 -36.95
CA LYS A 327 18.39 3.74 -38.21
C LYS A 327 17.45 2.89 -39.08
N GLY A 328 16.28 3.42 -39.41
CA GLY A 328 15.30 2.77 -40.28
C GLY A 328 15.45 3.19 -41.74
N ILE A 329 15.73 4.47 -42.01
CA ILE A 329 15.95 4.99 -43.36
C ILE A 329 17.15 5.93 -43.41
N GLY A 330 17.91 5.88 -44.50
CA GLY A 330 18.95 6.85 -44.82
C GLY A 330 18.35 8.07 -45.51
N LEU A 331 18.41 9.23 -44.84
CA LEU A 331 17.98 10.52 -45.40
C LEU A 331 19.17 11.19 -46.10
N LYS A 332 18.89 11.94 -47.19
CA LYS A 332 19.86 12.70 -47.96
C LYS A 332 19.52 14.20 -47.88
N GLY A 333 20.51 15.04 -47.61
CA GLY A 333 20.31 16.48 -47.47
C GLY A 333 19.28 16.79 -46.38
N ASP A 334 18.30 17.63 -46.70
CA ASP A 334 17.24 18.08 -45.78
C ASP A 334 15.97 17.20 -45.82
N ASP A 335 16.05 16.02 -46.44
CA ASP A 335 14.91 15.08 -46.48
C ASP A 335 14.54 14.59 -45.07
N LYS A 336 13.26 14.33 -44.83
CA LYS A 336 12.73 13.93 -43.53
C LYS A 336 11.59 12.93 -43.68
N VAL A 337 11.46 12.03 -42.71
CA VAL A 337 10.34 11.08 -42.67
C VAL A 337 9.04 11.82 -42.41
N LYS A 338 8.01 11.49 -43.19
CA LYS A 338 6.66 12.05 -43.09
C LYS A 338 5.62 11.04 -42.64
N GLY A 339 5.87 9.76 -42.86
CA GLY A 339 4.87 8.74 -42.55
C GLY A 339 5.49 7.38 -42.26
N ILE A 340 4.77 6.62 -41.43
CA ILE A 340 4.99 5.21 -41.16
C ILE A 340 3.71 4.44 -41.46
N VAL A 341 3.82 3.36 -42.21
CA VAL A 341 2.71 2.47 -42.57
C VAL A 341 3.12 1.03 -42.31
N VAL A 342 2.21 0.23 -41.76
CA VAL A 342 2.36 -1.22 -41.66
C VAL A 342 1.77 -1.83 -42.92
N VAL A 343 2.52 -2.71 -43.59
CA VAL A 343 2.09 -3.34 -44.84
C VAL A 343 0.92 -4.27 -44.57
N ASP A 344 -0.17 -4.06 -45.31
CA ASP A 344 -1.29 -4.99 -45.43
C ASP A 344 -1.30 -5.52 -46.87
N LYS A 345 -1.11 -6.84 -47.02
CA LYS A 345 -1.04 -7.52 -48.33
C LYS A 345 -2.32 -7.41 -49.13
N ASN A 346 -3.45 -7.10 -48.48
CA ASN A 346 -4.75 -6.94 -49.14
C ASN A 346 -5.06 -5.47 -49.47
N ALA A 347 -4.16 -4.54 -49.16
CA ALA A 347 -4.34 -3.11 -49.35
C ALA A 347 -3.34 -2.53 -50.37
N THR A 348 -3.54 -1.25 -50.68
CA THR A 348 -2.64 -0.48 -51.54
C THR A 348 -2.09 0.71 -50.77
N LEU A 349 -0.84 1.10 -51.02
CA LEU A 349 -0.27 2.32 -50.48
C LEU A 349 -0.79 3.53 -51.26
N LEU A 350 -1.45 4.46 -50.57
CA LEU A 350 -1.83 5.77 -51.12
C LEU A 350 -0.78 6.80 -50.72
N THR A 351 -0.24 7.51 -51.71
CA THR A 351 0.64 8.66 -51.49
C THR A 351 -0.03 9.92 -52.01
N VAL A 352 0.07 11.01 -51.26
CA VAL A 352 -0.49 12.32 -51.60
C VAL A 352 0.60 13.38 -51.42
N CYS A 353 0.75 14.24 -52.43
CA CYS A 353 1.69 15.36 -52.45
C CYS A 353 0.99 16.67 -52.05
N GLU A 354 1.78 17.68 -51.65
CA GLU A 354 1.27 18.99 -51.20
C GLU A 354 0.34 19.69 -52.20
N ASN A 355 0.57 19.52 -53.51
CA ASN A 355 -0.23 20.14 -54.57
C ASN A 355 -1.45 19.30 -54.99
N GLY A 356 -1.87 18.33 -54.16
CA GLY A 356 -3.06 17.52 -54.39
C GLY A 356 -2.91 16.39 -55.40
N PHE A 357 -1.70 16.15 -55.91
CA PHE A 357 -1.39 14.96 -56.70
C PHE A 357 -1.32 13.74 -55.79
N GLY A 358 -1.86 12.60 -56.23
CA GLY A 358 -1.75 11.37 -55.47
C GLY A 358 -1.80 10.15 -56.36
N LYS A 359 -1.25 9.04 -55.86
CA LYS A 359 -1.31 7.74 -56.53
C LYS A 359 -1.53 6.63 -55.52
N ARG A 360 -2.19 5.57 -55.98
CA ARG A 360 -2.25 4.28 -55.28
C ARG A 360 -1.24 3.34 -55.90
N THR A 361 -0.58 2.54 -55.08
CA THR A 361 0.42 1.57 -55.53
C THR A 361 0.23 0.28 -54.74
N ASP A 362 0.17 -0.83 -55.45
CA ASP A 362 0.11 -2.16 -54.83
C ASP A 362 1.42 -2.47 -54.10
N TYR A 363 1.35 -3.30 -53.07
CA TYR A 363 2.55 -3.78 -52.38
C TYR A 363 3.26 -4.94 -53.12
N ASN A 364 2.69 -5.43 -54.23
CA ASN A 364 3.18 -6.57 -54.99
C ASN A 364 4.18 -6.19 -56.08
#